data_AF-A0A7K3YZU6-F1
#
_entry.id   AF-A0A7K3YZU6-F1
#
_cell.length_a   1.000
_cell.length_b   1.000
_cell.length_c   1.000
_cell.angle_alpha   90.00
_cell.angle_beta   90.00
_cell.angle_gamma   90.00
#
_symmetry.space_group_name_H-M   'P 1'
#
loop_
_entity.id
_entity.type
_entity.pdbx_description
1 polymer ?
#
loop_
_entity_poly.entity_id
_entity_poly.type
_entity_poly.pdbx_seq_one_letter_code
_entity_poly.pdbx_strand_id
1 'polypeptide(L)'
;SSAFATLVLPQVVLTITNAILATSLLTKDLFAQDVPPKRFSTTIGLMNLTSVPFGGFPMCHGAGGLAGQYRYGARTGGANICAGLIIITLALFFTSPQVLSIIAVGVLGALLVFVGIEMARYGIRTDSLIVTGIIAVLALVFSMTVAFIIGMALAFGETYLKKRAGAPAGKAE
;
A
#
# COMPACT_ATOMS: atom_id res chain seq x y z
N SER A 1 -22.59 4.88 7.24
CA SER A 1 -21.88 5.94 8.01
C SER A 1 -20.56 5.46 8.61
N SER A 2 -20.48 4.25 9.18
CA SER A 2 -19.24 3.70 9.76
C SER A 2 -18.12 3.42 8.75
N ALA A 3 -18.45 2.91 7.55
CA ALA A 3 -17.46 2.57 6.51
C ALA A 3 -16.56 3.74 6.09
N PHE A 4 -17.07 4.97 6.15
CA PHE A 4 -16.27 6.16 5.86
C PHE A 4 -15.16 6.34 6.90
N ALA A 5 -15.48 6.19 8.18
CA ALA A 5 -14.50 6.30 9.25
C ALA A 5 -13.58 5.07 9.33
N THR A 6 -14.11 3.87 9.12
CA THR A 6 -13.35 2.61 9.32
C THR A 6 -12.49 2.19 8.13
N LEU A 7 -12.83 2.61 6.90
CA LEU A 7 -12.11 2.21 5.69
C LEU A 7 -11.64 3.40 4.87
N VAL A 8 -12.49 4.39 4.62
CA VAL A 8 -12.14 5.50 3.70
C VAL A 8 -11.03 6.37 4.30
N LEU A 9 -11.16 6.78 5.57
CA LEU A 9 -10.16 7.67 6.20
C LEU A 9 -8.75 7.07 6.23
N PRO A 10 -8.54 5.82 6.72
CA PRO A 10 -7.22 5.20 6.68
C PRO A 10 -6.72 4.97 5.25
N GLN A 11 -7.61 4.59 4.33
CA GLN A 11 -7.23 4.33 2.95
C GLN A 11 -6.77 5.59 2.24
N VAL A 12 -7.37 6.76 2.53
CA VAL A 12 -6.89 8.05 2.02
C VAL A 12 -5.46 8.31 2.48
N VAL A 13 -5.17 8.14 3.78
CA VAL A 13 -3.83 8.39 4.30
C VAL A 13 -2.80 7.39 3.75
N LEU A 14 -3.15 6.11 3.68
CA LEU A 14 -2.31 5.07 3.09
C LEU A 14 -2.04 5.34 1.60
N THR A 15 -3.05 5.80 0.86
CA THR A 15 -2.90 6.17 -0.56
C THR A 15 -1.97 7.36 -0.73
N ILE A 16 -2.12 8.42 0.09
CA ILE A 16 -1.24 9.59 0.01
C ILE A 16 0.22 9.20 0.27
N THR A 17 0.46 8.41 1.31
CA THR A 17 1.82 8.05 1.72
C THR A 17 2.45 7.00 0.80
N ASN A 18 1.78 5.88 0.56
CA ASN A 18 2.32 4.75 -0.20
C ASN A 18 2.16 4.94 -1.72
N ALA A 19 0.97 5.31 -2.16
CA ALA A 19 0.65 5.31 -3.58
C ALA A 19 1.06 6.60 -4.31
N ILE A 20 1.09 7.73 -3.61
CA ILE A 20 1.39 9.04 -4.19
C ILE A 20 2.82 9.46 -3.87
N LEU A 21 3.18 9.67 -2.59
CA LEU A 21 4.52 10.15 -2.22
C LEU A 21 5.61 9.11 -2.47
N ALA A 22 5.47 7.90 -1.91
CA ALA A 22 6.49 6.88 -2.06
C ALA A 22 6.66 6.44 -3.52
N THR A 23 5.57 6.31 -4.29
CA THR A 23 5.67 6.02 -5.73
C THR A 23 6.37 7.15 -6.51
N SER A 24 6.12 8.42 -6.17
CA SER A 24 6.79 9.56 -6.81
C SER A 24 8.30 9.55 -6.56
N LEU A 25 8.72 9.36 -5.30
CA LEU A 25 10.12 9.22 -4.93
C LEU A 25 10.76 7.99 -5.59
N LEU A 26 10.11 6.84 -5.52
CA LEU A 26 10.63 5.61 -6.11
C LEU A 26 10.74 5.68 -7.64
N THR A 27 9.84 6.41 -8.30
CA THR A 27 9.93 6.63 -9.75
C THR A 27 11.17 7.46 -10.09
N LYS A 28 11.49 8.46 -9.26
CA LYS A 28 12.73 9.23 -9.39
C LYS A 28 13.95 8.36 -9.17
N ASP A 29 13.94 7.52 -8.14
CA ASP A 29 15.09 6.68 -7.79
C ASP A 29 15.35 5.54 -8.80
N LEU A 30 14.30 4.86 -9.27
CA LEU A 30 14.44 3.69 -10.16
C LEU A 30 14.55 4.08 -11.65
N PHE A 31 13.84 5.11 -12.08
CA PHE A 31 13.71 5.47 -13.49
C PHE A 31 14.34 6.83 -13.84
N ALA A 32 14.93 7.54 -12.86
CA ALA A 32 15.45 8.90 -13.03
C ALA A 32 14.38 9.89 -13.58
N GLN A 33 13.11 9.65 -13.26
CA GLN A 33 11.97 10.47 -13.71
C GLN A 33 11.33 11.20 -12.55
N ASP A 34 11.37 12.54 -12.58
CA ASP A 34 10.74 13.38 -11.57
C ASP A 34 9.26 13.61 -11.89
N VAL A 35 8.42 12.67 -11.46
CA VAL A 35 6.97 12.75 -11.64
C VAL A 35 6.34 13.31 -10.36
N PRO A 36 5.67 14.48 -10.42
CA PRO A 36 5.16 15.12 -9.22
C PRO A 36 4.00 14.32 -8.59
N PRO A 37 3.88 14.29 -7.24
CA PRO A 37 2.80 13.62 -6.51
C PRO A 37 1.40 13.97 -7.04
N LYS A 38 1.18 15.22 -7.45
CA LYS A 38 -0.09 15.68 -8.03
C LYS A 38 -0.55 14.83 -9.21
N ARG A 39 0.38 14.40 -10.09
CA ARG A 39 0.03 13.56 -11.24
C ARG A 39 -0.49 12.19 -10.79
N PHE A 40 0.18 11.54 -9.83
CA PHE A 40 -0.29 10.28 -9.26
C PHE A 40 -1.66 10.43 -8.59
N SER A 41 -1.89 11.52 -7.86
CA SER A 41 -3.21 11.80 -7.28
C SER A 41 -4.31 11.91 -8.34
N THR A 42 -4.03 12.61 -9.44
CA THR A 42 -4.99 12.79 -10.54
C THR A 42 -5.26 11.47 -11.27
N THR A 43 -4.24 10.66 -11.57
CA THR A 43 -4.42 9.38 -12.26
C THR A 43 -5.16 8.37 -11.40
N ILE A 44 -4.86 8.30 -10.09
CA ILE A 44 -5.60 7.46 -9.14
C ILE A 44 -7.05 7.90 -9.06
N GLY A 45 -7.32 9.21 -8.96
CA GLY A 45 -8.68 9.74 -8.94
C GLY A 45 -9.46 9.40 -10.21
N LEU A 46 -8.86 9.62 -11.38
CA LEU A 46 -9.47 9.31 -12.66
C LEU A 46 -9.75 7.81 -12.81
N MET A 47 -8.77 6.96 -12.49
CA MET A 47 -8.92 5.50 -12.54
C MET A 47 -10.08 5.01 -11.66
N ASN A 48 -10.24 5.55 -10.45
CA ASN A 48 -11.33 5.14 -9.55
C ASN A 48 -12.68 5.69 -10.01
N LEU A 49 -12.73 6.95 -10.44
CA LEU A 49 -13.97 7.56 -10.96
C LEU A 49 -14.46 6.85 -12.22
N THR A 50 -13.57 6.28 -13.02
CA THR A 50 -13.95 5.53 -14.22
C THR A 50 -14.22 4.06 -13.94
N SER A 51 -13.52 3.40 -13.01
CA SER A 51 -13.69 1.94 -12.79
C SER A 51 -14.77 1.57 -11.78
N VAL A 52 -14.92 2.33 -10.69
CA VAL A 52 -15.86 2.01 -9.60
C VAL A 52 -17.32 1.98 -10.07
N PRO A 53 -17.80 2.90 -10.94
CA PRO A 53 -19.18 2.84 -11.45
C PRO A 53 -19.49 1.58 -12.26
N PHE A 54 -18.47 0.90 -12.81
CA PHE A 54 -18.63 -0.33 -13.58
C PHE A 54 -18.39 -1.59 -12.74
N GLY A 55 -18.44 -1.48 -11.41
CA GLY A 55 -18.24 -2.60 -10.49
C GLY A 55 -16.78 -2.84 -10.10
N GLY A 56 -15.86 -1.95 -10.46
CA GLY A 56 -14.49 -1.98 -9.97
C GLY A 56 -14.40 -1.66 -8.48
N PHE A 57 -13.41 -2.24 -7.80
CA PHE A 57 -13.07 -1.86 -6.43
C PHE A 57 -12.13 -0.65 -6.43
N PRO A 58 -12.11 0.17 -5.36
CA PRO A 58 -11.17 1.26 -5.24
C PRO A 58 -9.72 0.76 -5.28
N MET A 59 -8.90 1.35 -6.16
CA MET A 59 -7.52 0.97 -6.41
C MET A 59 -6.58 2.19 -6.28
N CYS A 60 -5.28 1.92 -6.17
CA CYS A 60 -4.24 2.95 -6.14
C CYS A 60 -3.04 2.51 -6.97
N HIS A 61 -2.06 3.40 -7.15
CA HIS A 61 -0.74 2.97 -7.61
C HIS A 61 0.03 2.33 -6.45
N GLY A 62 0.76 1.25 -6.69
CA GLY A 62 1.54 0.59 -5.65
C GLY A 62 3.04 0.80 -5.87
N ALA A 63 3.73 1.45 -4.92
CA ALA A 63 5.19 1.57 -4.95
C ALA A 63 5.86 0.18 -4.97
N GLY A 64 5.33 -0.78 -4.20
CA GLY A 64 5.81 -2.17 -4.20
C GLY A 64 5.62 -2.89 -5.54
N GLY A 65 4.49 -2.65 -6.22
CA GLY A 65 4.24 -3.20 -7.56
C GLY A 65 5.21 -2.63 -8.59
N LEU A 66 5.45 -1.31 -8.55
CA LEU A 66 6.44 -0.65 -9.39
C LEU A 66 7.86 -1.20 -9.14
N ALA A 67 8.29 -1.29 -7.88
CA ALA A 67 9.58 -1.86 -7.49
C ALA A 67 9.73 -3.31 -7.95
N GLY A 68 8.68 -4.12 -7.79
CA GLY A 68 8.65 -5.52 -8.22
C GLY A 68 8.87 -5.64 -9.72
N GLN A 69 8.08 -4.91 -10.53
CA GLN A 69 8.23 -4.87 -11.98
C GLN A 69 9.65 -4.46 -12.39
N TYR A 70 10.20 -3.42 -11.75
CA TYR A 70 11.57 -2.98 -12.01
C TYR A 70 12.62 -4.06 -11.71
N ARG A 71 12.45 -4.77 -10.58
CA ARG A 71 13.34 -5.86 -10.16
C ARG A 71 13.29 -7.06 -11.12
N TYR A 72 12.15 -7.29 -11.77
CA TYR A 72 11.99 -8.27 -12.84
C TYR A 72 12.41 -7.76 -14.24
N GLY A 73 13.06 -6.59 -14.32
CA GLY A 73 13.66 -6.09 -15.56
C GLY A 73 12.82 -5.06 -16.32
N ALA A 74 11.64 -4.67 -15.82
CA ALA A 74 10.88 -3.60 -16.45
C ALA A 74 11.63 -2.27 -16.34
N ARG A 75 11.74 -1.54 -17.46
CA ARG A 75 12.36 -0.20 -17.54
C ARG A 75 11.40 0.87 -18.06
N THR A 76 10.20 0.46 -18.45
CA THR A 76 9.15 1.34 -18.96
C THR A 76 7.80 0.85 -18.46
N GLY A 77 6.75 1.66 -18.66
CA GLY A 77 5.36 1.28 -18.36
C GLY A 77 4.82 0.14 -19.24
N GLY A 78 5.57 -0.32 -20.25
CA GLY A 78 5.14 -1.39 -21.15
C GLY A 78 4.80 -2.71 -20.43
N ALA A 79 5.58 -3.07 -19.40
CA ALA A 79 5.29 -4.26 -18.60
C ALA A 79 3.91 -4.19 -17.92
N ASN A 80 3.52 -3.00 -17.43
CA ASN A 80 2.21 -2.79 -16.81
C ASN A 80 1.08 -2.85 -17.85
N ILE A 81 1.31 -2.32 -19.07
CA ILE A 81 0.34 -2.42 -20.17
C ILE A 81 0.14 -3.88 -20.58
N CYS A 82 1.22 -4.64 -20.78
CA CYS A 82 1.15 -6.06 -21.12
C CYS A 82 0.41 -6.87 -20.04
N ALA A 83 0.72 -6.62 -18.75
CA ALA A 83 0.00 -7.26 -17.65
C ALA A 83 -1.50 -6.95 -17.68
N GLY A 84 -1.86 -5.68 -17.90
CA GLY A 84 -3.26 -5.27 -18.04
C GLY A 84 -3.96 -5.94 -19.22
N LEU A 85 -3.32 -6.01 -20.39
CA LEU A 85 -3.87 -6.69 -21.56
C LEU A 85 -4.11 -8.18 -21.31
N ILE A 86 -3.15 -8.88 -20.71
CA ILE A 86 -3.30 -10.30 -20.36
C ILE A 86 -4.48 -10.49 -19.41
N ILE A 87 -4.59 -9.66 -18.37
CA ILE A 87 -5.70 -9.75 -17.40
C ILE A 87 -7.04 -9.46 -18.06
N ILE A 88 -7.14 -8.45 -18.94
CA ILE A 88 -8.37 -8.14 -19.68
C ILE A 88 -8.76 -9.30 -20.61
N THR A 89 -7.81 -9.87 -21.34
CA THR A 89 -8.06 -11.04 -22.19
C THR A 89 -8.58 -12.22 -21.36
N LEU A 90 -7.95 -12.50 -20.21
CA LEU A 90 -8.41 -13.54 -19.30
C LEU A 90 -9.81 -13.24 -18.76
N ALA A 91 -10.09 -12.00 -18.38
CA ALA A 91 -11.40 -11.59 -17.86
C ALA A 91 -12.52 -11.70 -18.91
N LEU A 92 -12.23 -11.41 -20.19
CA LEU A 92 -13.23 -11.46 -21.26
C LEU A 92 -13.48 -12.86 -21.80
N PHE A 93 -12.46 -13.71 -21.90
CA PHE A 93 -12.54 -15.02 -22.56
C PHE A 93 -12.49 -16.21 -21.61
N PHE A 94 -12.04 -16.03 -20.37
CA PHE A 94 -11.73 -17.12 -19.42
C PHE A 94 -12.40 -16.93 -18.05
N THR A 95 -13.62 -16.37 -18.03
CA THR A 95 -14.41 -16.09 -16.81
C THR A 95 -15.33 -17.24 -16.39
N SER A 96 -15.22 -18.42 -16.98
CA SER A 96 -16.08 -19.55 -16.57
C SER A 96 -15.77 -19.98 -15.12
N PRO A 97 -16.78 -20.41 -14.34
CA PRO A 97 -16.56 -20.89 -12.97
C PRO A 97 -15.51 -22.00 -12.86
N GLN A 98 -15.39 -22.83 -13.91
CA GLN A 98 -14.41 -23.91 -14.01
C GLN A 98 -12.97 -23.41 -14.18
N VAL A 99 -12.77 -22.26 -14.82
CA VAL A 99 -11.44 -21.62 -14.88
C VAL A 99 -11.11 -21.00 -13.53
N LEU A 100 -12.11 -20.41 -12.85
CA LEU A 100 -11.89 -19.80 -11.54
C LEU A 100 -11.52 -20.86 -10.47
N SER A 101 -12.01 -22.10 -10.60
CA SER A 101 -11.60 -23.20 -9.72
C SER A 101 -10.17 -23.70 -9.97
N ILE A 102 -9.49 -23.26 -11.04
CA ILE A 102 -8.05 -23.52 -11.26
C ILE A 102 -7.20 -22.66 -10.31
N ILE A 103 -7.72 -21.52 -9.85
CA ILE A 103 -7.04 -20.68 -8.87
C ILE A 103 -7.03 -21.44 -7.53
N ALA A 104 -5.92 -22.13 -7.28
CA ALA A 104 -5.72 -22.87 -6.05
C ALA A 104 -5.70 -21.88 -4.87
N VAL A 105 -6.79 -21.89 -4.10
CA VAL A 105 -6.95 -21.03 -2.90
C VAL A 105 -5.76 -21.23 -1.94
N GLY A 106 -5.20 -22.44 -1.88
CA GLY A 106 -3.98 -22.73 -1.11
C GLY A 106 -2.75 -21.95 -1.57
N VAL A 107 -2.58 -21.76 -2.89
CA VAL A 107 -1.48 -20.95 -3.44
C VAL A 107 -1.68 -19.48 -3.09
N LEU A 108 -2.91 -18.97 -3.22
CA LEU A 108 -3.22 -17.60 -2.84
C LEU A 108 -2.97 -17.38 -1.33
N GLY A 109 -3.41 -18.31 -0.49
CA GLY A 109 -3.16 -18.28 0.95
C GLY A 109 -1.66 -18.30 1.29
N ALA A 110 -0.88 -19.16 0.63
CA ALA A 110 0.56 -19.23 0.82
C ALA A 110 1.25 -17.92 0.40
N LEU A 111 0.85 -17.31 -0.71
CA LEU A 111 1.36 -16.01 -1.15
C LEU A 111 1.01 -14.90 -0.15
N LEU A 112 -0.21 -14.89 0.39
CA LEU A 112 -0.62 -13.91 1.39
C LEU A 112 0.17 -14.06 2.69
N VAL A 113 0.43 -15.28 3.15
CA VAL A 113 1.28 -15.54 4.33
C VAL A 113 2.71 -15.07 4.06
N PHE A 114 3.27 -15.40 2.89
CA PHE A 114 4.61 -14.97 2.51
C PHE A 114 4.75 -13.45 2.50
N VAL A 115 3.81 -12.75 1.84
CA VAL A 115 3.77 -11.28 1.83
C VAL A 115 3.58 -10.73 3.24
N GLY A 116 2.74 -11.35 4.07
CA GLY A 116 2.55 -10.97 5.46
C GLY A 116 3.83 -11.07 6.30
N ILE A 117 4.58 -12.17 6.16
CA ILE A 117 5.88 -12.36 6.82
C ILE A 117 6.88 -11.29 6.34
N GLU A 118 6.95 -11.06 5.04
CA GLU A 118 7.89 -10.08 4.49
C GLU A 118 7.55 -8.66 4.98
N MET A 119 6.28 -8.28 4.98
CA MET A 119 5.83 -7.01 5.57
C MET A 119 6.11 -6.92 7.08
N ALA A 120 5.95 -8.01 7.82
CA ALA A 120 6.27 -8.05 9.25
C ALA A 120 7.78 -7.82 9.50
N ARG A 121 8.66 -8.40 8.67
CA ARG A 121 10.12 -8.20 8.75
C ARG A 121 10.54 -6.74 8.54
N TYR A 122 9.84 -6.01 7.68
CA TYR A 122 10.04 -4.57 7.52
C TYR A 122 9.41 -3.79 8.68
N GLY A 123 8.23 -4.20 9.17
CA GLY A 123 7.54 -3.55 10.29
C GLY A 123 8.32 -3.57 11.60
N ILE A 124 9.10 -4.63 11.87
CA ILE A 124 9.97 -4.70 13.07
C ILE A 124 11.19 -3.77 13.01
N ARG A 125 11.52 -3.21 11.83
CA ARG A 125 12.60 -2.23 11.67
C ARG A 125 12.05 -0.81 11.83
N THR A 126 11.61 -0.50 13.04
CA THR A 126 10.95 0.75 13.42
C THR A 126 11.63 1.35 14.65
N ASP A 127 11.53 2.67 14.82
CA ASP A 127 12.13 3.39 15.95
C ASP A 127 11.48 3.07 17.31
N SER A 128 10.23 2.58 17.29
CA SER A 128 9.50 2.14 18.50
C SER A 128 8.74 0.85 18.23
N LEU A 129 9.36 -0.28 18.62
CA LEU A 129 8.75 -1.61 18.54
C LEU A 129 7.44 -1.70 19.35
N ILE A 130 7.34 -0.94 20.45
CA ILE A 130 6.15 -0.90 21.30
C ILE A 130 4.98 -0.28 20.54
N VAL A 131 5.19 0.89 19.90
CA VAL A 131 4.14 1.54 19.11
C VAL A 131 3.71 0.66 17.94
N THR A 132 4.66 0.08 17.21
CA THR A 132 4.34 -0.84 16.12
C THR A 132 3.57 -2.09 16.59
N GLY A 133 3.97 -2.68 17.72
CA GLY A 133 3.27 -3.81 18.31
C GLY A 133 1.83 -3.48 18.70
N ILE A 134 1.62 -2.31 19.31
CA ILE A 134 0.27 -1.81 19.65
C ILE A 134 -0.56 -1.61 18.39
N ILE A 135 -0.02 -0.99 17.34
CA ILE A 135 -0.71 -0.81 16.05
C ILE A 135 -1.10 -2.18 15.48
N ALA A 136 -0.19 -3.16 15.48
CA ALA A 136 -0.45 -4.49 14.95
C ALA A 136 -1.60 -5.20 15.70
N VAL A 137 -1.60 -5.17 17.03
CA VAL A 137 -2.67 -5.79 17.84
C VAL A 137 -4.00 -5.06 17.63
N LEU A 138 -4.02 -3.73 17.66
CA LEU A 138 -5.24 -2.96 17.45
C LEU A 138 -5.82 -3.16 16.05
N ALA A 139 -4.96 -3.31 15.05
CA ALA A 139 -5.35 -3.57 13.67
C ALA A 139 -6.03 -4.94 13.52
N LEU A 140 -5.52 -5.96 14.22
CA LEU A 140 -6.08 -7.32 14.22
C LEU A 140 -7.38 -7.43 15.01
N VAL A 141 -7.47 -6.78 16.17
CA VAL A 141 -8.59 -6.97 17.11
C VAL A 141 -9.74 -6.00 16.88
N PHE A 142 -9.45 -4.77 16.42
CA PHE A 142 -10.47 -3.72 16.29
C PHE A 142 -10.66 -3.27 14.85
N SER A 143 -9.76 -2.43 14.35
CA SER A 143 -9.80 -1.91 12.99
C SER A 143 -8.51 -1.18 12.67
N MET A 144 -8.18 -1.12 11.37
CA MET A 144 -7.05 -0.33 10.88
C MET A 144 -7.17 1.15 11.24
N THR A 145 -8.37 1.73 11.27
CA THR A 145 -8.56 3.14 11.70
C THR A 145 -8.15 3.37 13.14
N VAL A 146 -8.65 2.54 14.05
CA VAL A 146 -8.36 2.70 15.48
C VAL A 146 -6.86 2.51 15.73
N ALA A 147 -6.28 1.49 15.11
CA ALA A 147 -4.84 1.24 15.14
C ALA A 147 -4.03 2.44 14.64
N PHE A 148 -4.44 3.02 13.51
CA PHE A 148 -3.77 4.17 12.91
C PHE A 148 -3.84 5.43 13.78
N ILE A 149 -5.03 5.79 14.29
CA ILE A 149 -5.21 7.00 15.11
C ILE A 149 -4.43 6.88 16.43
N ILE A 150 -4.56 5.74 17.12
CA ILE A 150 -3.85 5.51 18.39
C ILE A 150 -2.34 5.44 18.15
N GLY A 151 -1.91 4.74 17.09
CA GLY A 151 -0.51 4.68 16.70
C GLY A 151 0.10 6.05 16.45
N MET A 152 -0.62 6.93 15.75
CA MET A 152 -0.18 8.29 15.48
C MET A 152 -0.08 9.11 16.78
N ALA A 153 -1.07 9.02 17.67
CA ALA A 153 -1.04 9.71 18.95
C ALA A 153 0.15 9.26 19.83
N LEU A 154 0.43 7.96 19.88
CA LEU A 154 1.56 7.39 20.61
C LEU A 154 2.90 7.83 20.01
N ALA A 155 3.05 7.78 18.68
CA ALA A 155 4.27 8.21 18.00
C ALA A 155 4.58 9.70 18.22
N PHE A 156 3.57 10.57 18.13
CA PHE A 156 3.73 11.99 18.46
C PHE A 156 4.05 12.22 19.93
N GLY A 157 3.41 11.47 20.84
CA GLY A 157 3.66 11.53 22.27
C GLY A 157 5.11 11.18 22.64
N GLU A 158 5.64 10.07 22.09
CA GLU A 158 7.05 9.69 22.30
C GLU A 158 8.01 10.75 21.77
N THR A 159 7.74 11.28 20.58
CA THR A 159 8.60 12.31 19.97
C THR A 159 8.61 13.59 20.79
N TYR A 160 7.45 14.00 21.30
CA TYR A 160 7.30 15.17 22.16
C TYR A 160 8.03 14.98 23.50
N LEU A 161 7.90 13.82 24.14
CA LEU A 161 8.57 13.51 25.40
C LEU A 161 10.09 13.42 25.24
N LYS A 162 10.60 12.77 24.17
CA LYS A 162 12.04 12.71 23.87
C LYS A 162 12.63 14.10 23.64
N LYS A 163 11.90 14.98 22.94
CA LYS A 163 12.29 16.36 22.68
C LYS A 163 12.30 17.21 23.96
N ARG A 164 11.38 16.95 24.89
CA ARG A 164 11.30 17.65 26.19
C ARG A 164 12.30 17.14 27.23
N ALA A 165 12.73 15.87 27.12
CA ALA A 165 13.73 15.25 27.97
C ALA A 165 15.19 15.56 27.56
N GLY A 166 15.42 16.35 26.51
CA GLY A 166 16.75 16.77 26.08
C GLY A 166 17.59 15.65 25.45
N ALA A 167 16.98 14.53 25.04
CA ALA A 167 17.70 13.44 24.38
C ALA A 167 18.14 13.89 22.97
N PRO A 168 19.39 13.62 22.54
CA PRO A 168 19.87 14.00 21.22
C PRO A 168 18.96 13.39 20.14
N ALA A 169 18.59 14.21 19.15
CA ALA A 169 17.79 13.78 18.02
C ALA A 169 18.46 12.56 17.36
N GLY A 170 17.84 11.39 17.49
CA GLY A 170 18.20 10.22 16.71
C GLY A 170 18.13 10.60 15.24
N LYS A 171 19.21 10.31 14.51
CA LYS A 171 19.38 10.67 13.11
C LYS A 171 18.18 10.17 12.31
N ALA A 172 17.43 11.11 11.76
CA ALA A 172 16.55 10.85 10.64
C ALA A 172 17.44 10.71 9.40
N GLU A 173 17.60 9.48 8.90
CA GLU A 173 17.98 9.18 7.52
C GLU A 173 16.81 8.50 6.82
#